data_AF-A0A524ILN6-F1
#
_entry.id   AF-A0A524ILN6-F1
#
_cell.length_a   1.000
_cell.length_b   1.000
_cell.length_c   1.000
_cell.angle_alpha   90.00
_cell.angle_beta   90.00
_cell.angle_gamma   90.00
#
_symmetry.space_group_name_H-M   'P 1'
#
loop_
_entity.id
_entity.type
_entity.pdbx_description
1 polymer ?
#
loop_
_entity_poly.entity_id
_entity_poly.type
_entity_poly.pdbx_seq_one_letter_code
_entity_poly.pdbx_strand_id
1 'polypeptide(L)' 'PAELVADFFAHAGTTLLACEKLGRRCVTFDLDPLYAELSIRRLEHFRNSGRTGWQCANPFIQAAP' A
#
# COMPACT_ATOMS: atom_id res chain seq x y z
N PRO A 1 -21.31 -4.31 -4.35
CA PRO A 1 -20.42 -3.63 -5.34
C PRO A 1 -20.51 -2.10 -5.13
N ALA A 2 -19.39 -1.36 -5.24
CA ALA A 2 -19.26 0.10 -5.02
C ALA A 2 -19.15 0.65 -3.57
N GLU A 3 -19.14 -0.20 -2.54
CA GLU A 3 -18.95 0.25 -1.16
C GLU A 3 -17.51 0.68 -0.88
N LEU A 4 -17.38 1.82 -0.19
CA LEU A 4 -16.12 2.36 0.32
C LEU A 4 -15.57 1.45 1.42
N VAL A 5 -14.30 1.06 1.30
CA VAL A 5 -13.56 0.39 2.37
C VAL A 5 -12.83 1.43 3.20
N ALA A 6 -13.03 1.41 4.52
CA ALA A 6 -12.29 2.23 5.45
C ALA A 6 -11.34 1.34 6.27
N ASP A 7 -10.07 1.71 6.35
CA ASP A 7 -9.06 1.05 7.17
C ASP A 7 -8.19 2.10 7.88
N PHE A 8 -8.28 2.18 9.20
CA PHE A 8 -7.60 3.19 10.00
C PHE A 8 -6.28 2.70 10.63
N PHE A 9 -5.87 1.48 10.27
CA PHE A 9 -4.64 0.84 10.73
C PHE A 9 -3.88 0.26 9.52
N ALA A 10 -3.57 1.13 8.55
CA ALA A 10 -3.01 0.73 7.26
C ALA A 10 -1.78 -0.17 7.39
N HIS A 11 -0.85 0.22 8.27
CA HIS A 11 0.45 -0.42 8.48
C HIS A 11 1.18 -0.73 7.17
N ALA A 12 1.25 -1.99 6.77
CA ALA A 12 1.84 -2.42 5.51
C ALA A 12 0.98 -2.14 4.25
N GLY A 13 -0.20 -1.55 4.39
CA GLY A 13 -1.10 -1.17 3.30
C GLY A 13 -1.84 -2.34 2.64
N THR A 14 -2.05 -3.44 3.38
CA THR A 14 -2.59 -4.69 2.81
C THR A 14 -4.03 -4.53 2.30
N THR A 15 -4.87 -3.83 3.06
CA THR A 15 -6.26 -3.54 2.68
C THR A 15 -6.34 -2.64 1.45
N LEU A 16 -5.51 -1.59 1.42
CA LEU A 16 -5.39 -0.68 0.28
C LEU A 16 -5.02 -1.43 -0.99
N LEU A 17 -4.01 -2.30 -0.91
CA LEU A 17 -3.56 -3.09 -2.05
C LEU A 17 -4.62 -4.11 -2.51
N ALA A 18 -5.34 -4.75 -1.59
CA ALA A 18 -6.45 -5.63 -1.93
C ALA A 18 -7.59 -4.88 -2.64
N CYS A 19 -7.89 -3.66 -2.18
CA CYS A 19 -8.90 -2.82 -2.82
C CYS A 19 -8.49 -2.42 -4.24
N GLU A 20 -7.23 -2.05 -4.46
CA GLU A 20 -6.69 -1.75 -5.79
C GLU A 20 -6.88 -2.95 -6.75
N LYS A 21 -6.52 -4.15 -6.31
CA LYS A 21 -6.67 -5.39 -7.10
C LYS A 21 -8.12 -5.72 -7.46
N LEU A 22 -9.05 -5.39 -6.57
CA LEU A 22 -10.47 -5.70 -6.71
C LEU A 22 -11.27 -4.54 -7.34
N GLY A 23 -10.63 -3.44 -7.73
CA GLY A 23 -11.30 -2.25 -8.26
C GLY A 23 -12.23 -1.58 -7.25
N ARG A 24 -11.89 -1.61 -5.96
CA ARG A 24 -12.69 -1.00 -4.88
C ARG A 24 -12.08 0.33 -4.44
N ARG A 25 -12.96 1.27 -4.06
CA ARG A 25 -12.53 2.51 -3.39
C ARG A 25 -12.11 2.22 -1.96
N CYS A 26 -10.98 2.74 -1.54
CA CYS A 26 -10.44 2.60 -0.19
C CYS A 26 -10.04 3.98 0.35
N VAL A 27 -10.37 4.23 1.62
CA VAL A 27 -9.83 5.32 2.43
C VAL A 27 -9.07 4.68 3.56
N THR A 28 -7.78 5.01 3.66
CA THR A 28 -6.94 4.47 4.72
C THR A 28 -5.97 5.52 5.22
N PHE A 29 -5.54 5.37 6.47
CA PHE A 29 -4.48 6.18 7.05
C PHE A 29 -3.70 5.36 8.07
N ASP A 30 -2.51 5.84 8.39
CA ASP A 30 -1.73 5.39 9.53
C ASP A 30 -1.22 6.63 10.28
N LEU A 31 -1.05 6.52 11.59
CA LEU A 31 -0.54 7.62 12.41
C LEU A 31 0.98 7.75 12.25
N ASP A 32 1.67 6.63 12.06
CA ASP A 32 3.12 6.64 11.84
C ASP A 32 3.39 7.02 10.37
N PRO A 33 4.10 8.14 10.11
CA PRO A 33 4.42 8.55 8.74
C PRO A 33 5.23 7.49 7.97
N LEU A 34 5.99 6.63 8.66
CA LEU A 34 6.71 5.52 8.04
C LEU A 34 5.74 4.54 7.38
N TYR A 35 4.66 4.17 8.07
CA TYR A 35 3.67 3.21 7.56
C TYR A 35 2.75 3.83 6.52
N ALA A 36 2.46 5.13 6.64
CA ALA A 36 1.77 5.88 5.59
C ALA A 36 2.59 5.87 4.28
N GLU A 37 3.88 6.20 4.34
CA GLU A 37 4.78 6.18 3.19
C GLU A 37 4.98 4.76 2.63
N LEU A 38 5.14 3.76 3.51
CA LEU A 38 5.24 2.35 3.12
C LEU A 38 4.03 1.91 2.30
N SER A 39 2.83 2.25 2.77
CA SER A 39 1.57 1.93 2.10
C SER A 39 1.47 2.57 0.71
N ILE A 40 1.89 3.84 0.59
CA ILE A 40 1.94 4.56 -0.70
C ILE A 40 2.92 3.88 -1.67
N ARG A 41 4.17 3.66 -1.26
CA ARG A 41 5.19 3.01 -2.12
C ARG A 41 4.78 1.62 -2.57
N ARG A 42 4.13 0.85 -1.70
CA ARG A 42 3.66 -0.50 -2.02
C ARG A 42 2.54 -0.47 -3.07
N LEU A 43 1.62 0.50 -2.97
CA LEU A 43 0.59 0.73 -3.97
C LEU A 43 1.19 1.16 -5.32
N GLU A 44 2.10 2.13 -5.32
CA GLU A 44 2.77 2.60 -6.54
C GLU A 44 3.57 1.49 -7.21
N HIS A 45 4.31 0.68 -6.44
CA HIS A 45 5.03 -0.48 -6.95
C HIS A 45 4.10 -1.46 -7.64
N PHE A 46 2.93 -1.75 -7.05
CA PHE A 46 1.94 -2.62 -7.66
C PHE A 46 1.37 -2.03 -8.96
N ARG A 47 1.04 -0.74 -8.99
CA ARG A 47 0.56 -0.06 -10.21
C ARG A 47 1.61 -0.08 -11.33
N ASN A 48 2.88 0.09 -10.99
CA ASN A 48 3.97 0.15 -11.96
C ASN A 48 4.41 -1.24 -12.47
N SER A 49 4.39 -2.27 -11.61
CA SER A 49 4.98 -3.58 -11.93
C SER A 49 3.99 -4.75 -11.96
N GLY A 50 2.76 -4.56 -11.49
CA GLY A 50 1.79 -5.62 -11.26
C GLY A 50 2.13 -6.55 -10.08
N ARG A 51 3.25 -6.33 -9.38
CA ARG A 51 3.70 -7.17 -8.26
C ARG A 51 3.25 -6.59 -6.93
N THR A 52 2.85 -7.45 -5.98
CA THR A 52 2.31 -7.03 -4.67
C THR A 52 3.36 -6.53 -3.66
N GLY A 53 4.61 -6.37 -4.11
CA GLY A 53 5.70 -5.77 -3.36
C GLY A 53 6.50 -6.73 -2.47
N TRP A 54 6.99 -6.16 -1.37
CA TRP A 54 8.20 -6.55 -0.65
C TRP A 54 7.92 -7.22 0.70
N GLN A 55 7.12 -8.28 0.74
CA GLN A 55 6.65 -8.89 2.01
C GLN A 55 7.76 -9.15 3.05
N CYS A 56 9.00 -9.38 2.63
CA CYS A 56 10.16 -9.56 3.51
C CYS A 56 11.32 -8.58 3.21
N ALA A 57 11.12 -7.58 2.35
CA ALA A 57 12.19 -6.71 1.87
C ALA A 57 11.87 -5.24 2.16
N ASN A 58 12.91 -4.42 2.32
CA ASN A 58 12.76 -3.03 2.71
C ASN A 58 12.61 -2.12 1.46
N PRO A 59 11.48 -1.42 1.29
CA PRO A 59 11.28 -0.50 0.15
C PRO A 59 11.97 0.87 0.31
N PHE A 60 12.65 1.08 1.44
CA PHE A 60 13.45 2.27 1.73
C PHE A 60 14.94 2.07 1.45
N ILE A 61 15.35 0.92 0.91
CA ILE A 61 16.73 0.75 0.44
C ILE A 61 16.89 1.67 -0.77
N GLN A 62 17.67 2.74 -0.59
CA GLN A 62 18.04 3.63 -1.67
C GLN A 62 18.69 2.80 -2.78
N ALA A 63 18.27 2.99 -4.04
CA ALA A 63 18.97 2.39 -5.16
C ALA A 63 20.46 2.73 -4.98
N ALA A 64 21.29 1.70 -4.87
CA ALA A 64 22.74 1.90 -4.76
C ALA A 64 23.18 2.82 -5.91
N PRO A 65 24.10 3.77 -5.63
CA PRO A 65 24.54 4.75 -6.62
C PRO A 65 25.01 4.11 -7.93
#